data_AF-A0A8H6R122-F1
#
_entry.id   AF-A0A8H6R122-F1
#
_cell.length_a   1.000
_cell.length_b   1.000
_cell.length_c   1.000
_cell.angle_alpha   90.00
_cell.angle_beta   90.00
_cell.angle_gamma   90.00
#
_symmetry.space_group_name_H-M   'P 1'
#
loop_
_entity.id
_entity.type
_entity.pdbx_description
1 polymer ?
#
loop_
_entity_poly.entity_id
_entity_poly.type
_entity_poly.pdbx_seq_one_letter_code
_entity_poly.pdbx_strand_id
1 'polypeptide(L)'
;MSLATLDVTQHPNLPASAETLFKAKAQKKLSFEQIAQHIGRNEVATAALFYGQAKASPEDIQKLSELLNISPQVLEEQLSGFPDRGRSVEMPPREPLIYRLYEIVQNYGYAYKAVLNEKFGDGIMSAISFSTKVEKETDADGNNWAIITLRGKW
;
A
#
# COMPACT_ATOMS: atom_id res chain seq x y z
N MET A 1 1.83 9.10 18.91
CA MET A 1 1.24 8.83 17.58
C MET A 1 0.94 7.34 17.49
N SER A 2 -0.28 6.96 17.14
CA SER A 2 -0.64 5.55 16.92
C SER A 2 -0.08 5.10 15.58
N LEU A 3 0.51 3.91 15.54
CA LEU A 3 1.11 3.34 14.33
C LEU A 3 0.23 2.22 13.81
N ALA A 4 0.15 2.08 12.48
CA ALA A 4 -0.39 0.87 11.88
C ALA A 4 0.45 -0.35 12.32
N THR A 5 -0.24 -1.34 12.88
CA THR A 5 0.28 -2.65 13.32
C THR A 5 -0.43 -3.77 12.57
N LEU A 6 0.10 -4.99 12.66
CA LEU A 6 -0.49 -6.18 12.06
C LEU A 6 -0.82 -7.21 13.13
N ASP A 7 -2.04 -7.71 13.12
CA ASP A 7 -2.43 -8.91 13.85
C ASP A 7 -2.47 -10.10 12.87
N VAL A 8 -1.44 -10.95 12.94
CA VAL A 8 -1.29 -12.09 12.03
C VAL A 8 -2.43 -13.10 12.15
N THR A 9 -3.12 -13.16 13.29
CA THR A 9 -4.26 -14.08 13.49
C THR A 9 -5.47 -13.72 12.63
N GLN A 10 -5.58 -12.45 12.23
CA GLN A 10 -6.63 -11.94 11.34
C GLN A 10 -6.21 -11.94 9.87
N HIS A 11 -4.93 -12.22 9.57
CA HIS A 11 -4.35 -12.13 8.24
C HIS A 11 -3.50 -13.37 7.87
N PRO A 12 -4.08 -14.58 7.87
CA PRO A 12 -3.34 -15.84 7.67
C PRO A 12 -2.74 -16.01 6.27
N ASN A 13 -3.17 -15.19 5.30
CA ASN A 13 -2.74 -15.29 3.90
C ASN A 13 -1.58 -14.35 3.54
N LEU A 14 -1.03 -13.60 4.50
CA LEU A 14 0.12 -12.73 4.27
C LEU A 14 1.44 -13.53 4.31
N PRO A 15 2.47 -13.10 3.57
CA PRO A 15 3.78 -13.74 3.65
C PRO A 15 4.41 -13.54 5.04
N ALA A 16 5.30 -14.44 5.44
CA ALA A 16 6.03 -14.35 6.71
C ALA A 16 6.81 -13.02 6.86
N SER A 17 7.26 -12.43 5.75
CA SER A 17 7.89 -11.10 5.74
C SER A 17 6.99 -10.00 6.31
N ALA A 18 5.67 -10.10 6.17
CA ALA A 18 4.75 -9.11 6.73
C ALA A 18 4.86 -9.05 8.26
N GLU A 19 4.84 -10.21 8.93
CA GLU A 19 5.01 -10.29 10.38
C GLU A 19 6.37 -9.72 10.82
N THR A 20 7.45 -10.18 10.17
CA THR A 20 8.82 -9.73 10.44
C THR A 20 8.94 -8.20 10.36
N LEU A 21 8.45 -7.61 9.26
CA LEU A 21 8.55 -6.17 9.00
C LEU A 21 7.67 -5.35 9.96
N PHE A 22 6.41 -5.76 10.18
CA PHE A 22 5.50 -5.03 11.09
C PHE A 22 5.97 -5.09 12.54
N LYS A 23 6.50 -6.23 12.99
CA LYS A 23 7.06 -6.38 14.35
C LYS A 23 8.24 -5.43 14.57
N ALA A 24 9.20 -5.40 13.64
CA ALA A 24 10.34 -4.50 13.75
C ALA A 24 9.94 -3.02 13.66
N LYS A 25 9.01 -2.67 12.76
CA LYS A 25 8.41 -1.33 12.66
C LYS A 25 7.78 -0.88 13.97
N ALA A 26 7.02 -1.76 14.63
CA ALA A 26 6.39 -1.47 15.91
C ALA A 26 7.41 -1.28 17.04
N GLN A 27 8.43 -2.15 17.12
CA GLN A 27 9.50 -2.07 18.12
C GLN A 27 10.29 -0.75 18.02
N LYS A 28 10.59 -0.31 16.78
CA LYS A 28 11.29 0.96 16.53
C LYS A 28 10.38 2.18 16.51
N LYS A 29 9.07 2.00 16.65
CA LYS A 29 8.06 3.06 16.62
C LYS A 29 8.13 3.92 15.35
N LEU A 30 8.33 3.28 14.19
CA LEU A 30 8.43 3.96 12.91
C LEU A 30 7.06 4.08 12.21
N SER A 31 6.79 5.26 11.66
CA SER A 31 5.70 5.50 10.71
C SER A 31 6.06 5.01 9.30
N PHE A 32 5.06 4.86 8.43
CA PHE A 32 5.33 4.56 7.03
C PHE A 32 5.97 5.73 6.29
N GLU A 33 5.66 6.98 6.66
CA GLU A 33 6.36 8.18 6.18
C GLU A 33 7.88 8.06 6.35
N GLN A 34 8.34 7.76 7.56
CA GLN A 34 9.77 7.62 7.87
C GLN A 34 10.42 6.47 7.11
N ILE A 35 9.76 5.32 7.01
CA ILE A 35 10.29 4.16 6.28
C ILE A 35 10.36 4.46 4.77
N ALA A 36 9.30 5.05 4.22
CA ALA A 36 9.18 5.40 2.81
C ALA A 36 10.27 6.39 2.39
N GLN A 37 10.47 7.44 3.19
CA GLN A 37 11.54 8.42 2.99
C GLN A 37 12.92 7.76 2.98
N HIS A 38 13.16 6.81 3.88
CA HIS A 38 14.45 6.12 3.97
C HIS A 38 14.71 5.22 2.76
N ILE A 39 13.72 4.44 2.32
CA ILE A 39 13.89 3.51 1.19
C ILE A 39 13.72 4.18 -0.19
N GLY A 40 13.31 5.45 -0.25
CA GLY A 40 13.13 6.18 -1.50
C GLY A 40 11.88 5.78 -2.28
N ARG A 41 10.82 5.35 -1.58
CA ARG A 41 9.51 5.02 -2.15
C ARG A 41 8.45 5.94 -1.57
N ASN A 42 7.27 5.99 -2.19
CA ASN A 42 6.15 6.68 -1.56
C ASN A 42 5.53 5.83 -0.43
N GLU A 43 4.78 6.47 0.47
CA GLU A 43 4.22 5.82 1.65
C GLU A 43 3.30 4.64 1.33
N VAL A 44 2.41 4.79 0.35
CA VAL A 44 1.44 3.74 -0.02
C VAL A 44 2.16 2.52 -0.60
N ALA A 45 3.17 2.72 -1.45
CA ALA A 45 3.97 1.63 -2.01
C ALA A 45 4.80 0.93 -0.91
N THR A 46 5.25 1.68 0.09
CA THR A 46 5.99 1.13 1.24
C THR A 46 5.08 0.28 2.12
N ALA A 47 3.88 0.77 2.44
CA ALA A 47 2.87 -0.01 3.15
C ALA A 47 2.44 -1.25 2.35
N ALA A 48 2.23 -1.12 1.03
CA ALA A 48 1.91 -2.25 0.16
C ALA A 48 3.01 -3.32 0.16
N LEU A 49 4.30 -2.94 0.19
CA LEU A 49 5.41 -3.89 0.35
C LEU A 49 5.29 -4.68 1.65
N PHE A 50 4.97 -4.00 2.77
CA PHE A 50 4.81 -4.64 4.08
C PHE A 50 3.64 -5.65 4.11
N TYR A 51 2.59 -5.41 3.33
CA TYR A 51 1.48 -6.36 3.15
C TYR A 51 1.75 -7.40 2.05
N GLY A 52 2.97 -7.51 1.53
CA GLY A 52 3.33 -8.49 0.49
C GLY A 52 2.79 -8.17 -0.90
N GLN A 53 2.33 -6.93 -1.14
CA GLN A 53 1.70 -6.51 -2.39
C GLN A 53 2.66 -5.79 -3.35
N ALA A 54 3.93 -5.61 -2.95
CA ALA A 54 4.96 -5.03 -3.80
C ALA A 54 6.29 -5.80 -3.63
N LYS A 55 7.09 -5.82 -4.69
CA LYS A 55 8.41 -6.44 -4.67
C LYS A 55 9.42 -5.45 -4.07
N ALA A 56 10.26 -5.95 -3.16
CA ALA A 56 11.44 -5.24 -2.67
C ALA A 56 12.56 -5.37 -3.72
N SER A 57 13.18 -4.25 -4.09
CA SER A 57 14.45 -4.27 -4.82
C SER A 57 15.60 -4.71 -3.90
N PRO A 58 16.79 -5.06 -4.43
CA PRO A 58 17.97 -5.30 -3.60
C PRO A 58 18.33 -4.10 -2.72
N GLU A 59 18.14 -2.88 -3.23
CA GLU A 59 18.36 -1.64 -2.48
C GLU A 59 17.31 -1.46 -1.35
N ASP A 60 16.04 -1.79 -1.63
CA ASP A 60 14.99 -1.78 -0.60
C ASP A 60 15.36 -2.72 0.55
N ILE A 61 15.85 -3.93 0.25
CA ILE A 61 16.22 -4.92 1.26
C ILE A 61 17.36 -4.42 2.14
N GLN A 62 18.42 -3.84 1.55
CA GLN A 62 19.54 -3.29 2.31
C GLN A 62 19.10 -2.16 3.24
N LYS A 63 18.34 -1.18 2.70
CA LYS A 63 17.84 -0.03 3.48
C LYS A 63 16.85 -0.45 4.57
N LEU A 64 15.95 -1.40 4.28
CA LEU A 64 15.03 -1.95 5.28
C LEU A 64 15.80 -2.69 6.38
N SER A 65 16.81 -3.49 6.02
CA SER A 65 17.68 -4.19 6.98
C SER A 65 18.34 -3.21 7.94
N GLU A 66 18.97 -2.15 7.43
CA GLU A 66 19.62 -1.11 8.22
C GLU A 66 18.63 -0.38 9.14
N LEU A 67 17.51 0.12 8.58
CA LEU A 67 16.53 0.89 9.33
C LEU A 67 15.84 0.05 10.40
N LEU A 68 15.42 -1.16 10.05
CA LEU A 68 14.63 -2.04 10.92
C LEU A 68 15.48 -2.93 11.81
N ASN A 69 16.81 -2.92 11.64
CA ASN A 69 17.76 -3.77 12.36
C ASN A 69 17.39 -5.27 12.25
N ILE A 70 17.11 -5.71 11.02
CA ILE A 70 16.85 -7.10 10.66
C ILE A 70 18.03 -7.57 9.83
N SER A 71 18.50 -8.80 10.02
CA SER A 71 19.57 -9.36 9.17
C SER A 71 19.18 -9.29 7.68
N PRO A 72 20.09 -8.83 6.79
CA PRO A 72 19.79 -8.74 5.37
C PRO A 72 19.52 -10.13 4.76
N GLN A 73 20.18 -11.18 5.25
CA GLN A 73 19.93 -12.56 4.82
C GLN A 73 18.49 -13.01 5.11
N VAL A 74 17.95 -12.66 6.28
CA VAL A 74 16.56 -12.96 6.63
C VAL A 74 15.59 -12.23 5.69
N LEU A 75 15.84 -10.96 5.40
CA LEU A 75 15.01 -10.20 4.47
C LEU A 75 15.15 -10.71 3.03
N GLU A 76 16.35 -11.08 2.59
CA GLU A 76 16.57 -11.68 1.27
C GLU A 76 15.78 -12.98 1.11
N GLU A 77 15.84 -13.88 2.11
CA GLU A 77 15.08 -15.13 2.10
C GLU A 77 13.58 -14.85 2.01
N GLN A 78 13.04 -13.99 2.88
CA GLN A 78 11.60 -13.76 3.01
C GLN A 78 10.99 -12.81 1.95
N LEU A 79 11.79 -11.97 1.29
CA LEU A 79 11.36 -11.02 0.24
C LEU A 79 11.82 -11.42 -1.17
N SER A 80 12.50 -12.56 -1.30
CA SER A 80 12.88 -13.14 -2.60
C SER A 80 11.66 -13.54 -3.45
N GLY A 81 11.89 -13.87 -4.71
CA GLY A 81 10.83 -14.28 -5.64
C GLY A 81 9.94 -13.11 -6.10
N PHE A 82 8.67 -13.41 -6.40
CA PHE A 82 7.70 -12.45 -6.92
C PHE A 82 6.48 -12.37 -5.99
N PRO A 83 5.90 -11.18 -5.77
CA PRO A 83 4.73 -11.06 -4.89
C PRO A 83 3.49 -11.72 -5.48
N ASP A 84 2.83 -12.55 -4.69
CA ASP A 84 1.52 -13.14 -4.98
C ASP A 84 0.41 -12.21 -4.47
N ARG A 85 0.08 -11.23 -5.31
CA ARG A 85 -0.79 -10.10 -4.97
C ARG A 85 -2.26 -10.51 -4.88
N GLY A 86 -3.03 -9.77 -4.09
CA GLY A 86 -4.49 -9.89 -4.02
C GLY A 86 -5.02 -10.79 -2.91
N ARG A 87 -4.15 -11.33 -2.05
CA ARG A 87 -4.53 -12.21 -0.94
C ARG A 87 -4.76 -11.49 0.39
N SER A 88 -4.40 -10.20 0.47
CA SER A 88 -4.48 -9.42 1.72
C SER A 88 -5.90 -8.98 2.09
N VAL A 89 -6.79 -8.86 1.11
CA VAL A 89 -8.18 -8.42 1.30
C VAL A 89 -9.12 -9.50 0.76
N GLU A 90 -9.89 -10.13 1.64
CA GLU A 90 -11.01 -10.97 1.23
C GLU A 90 -12.10 -10.10 0.62
N MET A 91 -12.64 -10.50 -0.53
CA MET A 91 -13.70 -9.76 -1.22
C MET A 91 -15.08 -10.39 -0.92
N PRO A 92 -16.11 -9.58 -0.60
CA PRO A 92 -16.07 -8.13 -0.43
C PRO A 92 -15.33 -7.72 0.87
N PRO A 93 -14.67 -6.53 0.91
CA PRO A 93 -13.91 -6.11 2.08
C PRO A 93 -14.81 -5.98 3.30
N ARG A 94 -14.37 -6.48 4.46
CA ARG A 94 -15.12 -6.34 5.72
C ARG A 94 -14.66 -5.16 6.57
N GLU A 95 -13.42 -4.73 6.38
CA GLU A 95 -12.89 -3.56 7.08
C GLU A 95 -13.57 -2.28 6.52
N PRO A 96 -14.19 -1.44 7.37
CA PRO A 96 -15.00 -0.31 6.92
C PRO A 96 -14.26 0.70 6.02
N LEU A 97 -13.01 1.06 6.31
CA LEU A 97 -12.26 2.03 5.50
C LEU A 97 -12.03 1.48 4.07
N ILE A 98 -11.58 0.23 3.94
CA ILE A 98 -11.38 -0.42 2.63
C ILE A 98 -12.72 -0.61 1.92
N TYR A 99 -13.79 -0.95 2.65
CA TYR A 99 -15.13 -1.10 2.07
C TYR A 99 -15.63 0.18 1.41
N ARG A 100 -15.33 1.38 1.94
CA ARG A 100 -15.71 2.65 1.29
C ARG A 100 -15.03 2.84 -0.06
N LEU A 101 -13.79 2.39 -0.23
CA LEU A 101 -13.12 2.44 -1.54
C LEU A 101 -13.80 1.51 -2.54
N TYR A 102 -14.20 0.32 -2.08
CA TYR A 102 -15.00 -0.62 -2.89
C TYR A 102 -16.38 -0.02 -3.25
N GLU A 103 -17.05 0.64 -2.31
CA GLU A 103 -18.34 1.30 -2.51
C GLU A 103 -18.25 2.45 -3.54
N ILE A 104 -17.15 3.23 -3.53
CA ILE A 104 -16.88 4.23 -4.56
C ILE A 104 -16.77 3.58 -5.94
N VAL A 105 -16.05 2.45 -6.06
CA VAL A 105 -15.96 1.71 -7.33
C VAL A 105 -17.33 1.21 -7.78
N GLN A 106 -18.14 0.67 -6.86
CA GLN A 106 -19.49 0.20 -7.16
C GLN A 106 -20.40 1.32 -7.70
N ASN A 107 -20.38 2.49 -7.06
CA ASN A 107 -21.29 3.59 -7.39
C ASN A 107 -20.81 4.42 -8.59
N TYR A 108 -19.50 4.64 -8.72
CA TYR A 108 -18.93 5.53 -9.74
C TYR A 108 -18.24 4.78 -10.90
N GLY A 109 -18.17 3.45 -10.88
CA GLY A 109 -17.44 2.66 -11.88
C GLY A 109 -17.86 2.95 -13.33
N TYR A 110 -19.16 2.96 -13.62
CA TYR A 110 -19.67 3.32 -14.94
C TYR A 110 -19.49 4.81 -15.28
N ALA A 111 -19.58 5.70 -14.28
CA ALA A 111 -19.31 7.12 -14.48
C ALA A 111 -17.84 7.37 -14.88
N TYR A 112 -16.89 6.74 -14.18
CA TYR A 112 -15.48 6.78 -14.56
C TYR A 112 -15.26 6.22 -15.96
N LYS A 113 -15.84 5.05 -16.27
CA LYS A 113 -15.74 4.44 -17.60
C LYS A 113 -16.19 5.40 -18.70
N ALA A 114 -17.36 6.03 -18.56
CA ALA A 114 -17.90 6.95 -19.56
C ALA A 114 -16.99 8.17 -19.78
N VAL A 115 -16.62 8.87 -18.71
CA VAL A 115 -15.76 10.08 -18.80
C VAL A 115 -14.37 9.75 -19.35
N LEU A 116 -13.80 8.61 -18.97
CA LEU A 116 -12.52 8.15 -19.51
C LEU A 116 -12.63 7.83 -21.00
N ASN A 117 -13.71 7.16 -21.43
CA ASN A 117 -13.91 6.87 -22.84
C ASN A 117 -14.08 8.15 -23.69
N GLU A 118 -14.81 9.15 -23.20
CA GLU A 118 -14.96 10.43 -23.90
C GLU A 118 -13.63 11.21 -24.01
N LYS A 119 -12.75 11.10 -23.00
CA LYS A 119 -11.47 11.84 -22.97
C LYS A 119 -10.34 11.15 -23.70
N PHE A 120 -10.30 9.82 -23.68
CA PHE A 120 -9.13 9.05 -24.08
C PHE A 120 -9.43 7.95 -25.12
N GLY A 121 -10.70 7.72 -25.48
CA GLY A 121 -11.12 6.70 -26.43
C GLY A 121 -11.39 5.33 -25.79
N ASP A 122 -11.32 4.26 -26.58
CA ASP A 122 -11.47 2.89 -26.07
C ASP A 122 -10.15 2.41 -25.45
N GLY A 123 -10.20 1.91 -24.21
CA GLY A 123 -9.00 1.61 -23.42
C GLY A 123 -9.25 1.52 -21.92
N ILE A 124 -8.17 1.49 -21.15
CA ILE A 124 -8.19 1.34 -19.69
C ILE A 124 -7.14 2.22 -19.02
N MET A 125 -7.39 2.63 -17.78
CA MET A 125 -6.33 3.15 -16.91
C MET A 125 -5.56 1.96 -16.30
N SER A 126 -4.29 1.82 -16.63
CA SER A 126 -3.43 0.74 -16.14
C SER A 126 -3.29 0.76 -14.61
N ALA A 127 -3.40 -0.42 -13.99
CA ALA A 127 -3.08 -0.66 -12.58
C ALA A 127 -1.66 -1.24 -12.35
N ILE A 128 -0.86 -1.38 -13.42
CA ILE A 128 0.53 -1.87 -13.37
C ILE A 128 1.51 -0.73 -13.64
N SER A 129 1.34 -0.02 -14.76
CA SER A 129 2.03 1.24 -15.01
C SER A 129 1.27 2.35 -14.28
N PHE A 130 1.41 2.34 -12.96
CA PHE A 130 0.51 3.01 -12.04
C PHE A 130 1.25 3.57 -10.82
N SER A 131 0.71 4.65 -10.27
CA SER A 131 1.12 5.22 -8.99
C SER A 131 -0.10 5.76 -8.23
N THR A 132 -0.04 5.69 -6.90
CA THR A 132 -1.06 6.24 -6.01
C THR A 132 -0.43 6.90 -4.80
N LYS A 133 -1.08 7.91 -4.23
CA LYS A 133 -0.66 8.60 -3.00
C LYS A 133 -1.89 8.98 -2.17
N VAL A 134 -1.65 9.22 -0.87
CA VAL A 134 -2.62 9.75 0.07
C VAL A 134 -2.11 11.09 0.59
N GLU A 135 -2.97 12.09 0.57
CA GLU A 135 -2.71 13.41 1.12
C GLU A 135 -3.84 13.79 2.09
N LYS A 136 -3.51 14.65 3.05
CA LYS A 136 -4.47 15.24 3.98
C LYS A 136 -4.66 16.71 3.61
N GLU A 137 -5.90 17.12 3.47
CA GLU A 137 -6.29 18.53 3.33
C GLU A 137 -7.14 18.94 4.53
N THR A 138 -7.01 20.19 4.97
CA THR A 138 -7.90 20.81 5.95
C THR A 138 -8.60 21.97 5.28
N ASP A 139 -9.92 21.94 5.22
CA ASP A 139 -10.71 22.99 4.58
C ASP A 139 -10.81 24.25 5.46
N ALA A 140 -11.43 25.31 4.94
CA ALA A 140 -11.60 26.57 5.63
C ALA A 140 -12.45 26.46 6.91
N ASP A 141 -13.31 25.45 7.00
CA ASP A 141 -14.16 25.18 8.17
C ASP A 141 -13.46 24.28 9.21
N GLY A 142 -12.21 23.87 8.94
CA GLY A 142 -11.40 23.02 9.82
C GLY A 142 -11.67 21.52 9.69
N ASN A 143 -12.47 21.09 8.71
CA ASN A 143 -12.68 19.66 8.45
C ASN A 143 -11.48 19.07 7.73
N ASN A 144 -11.12 17.83 8.10
CA ASN A 144 -10.04 17.11 7.46
C ASN A 144 -10.57 16.18 6.37
N TRP A 145 -9.95 16.24 5.20
CA TRP A 145 -10.27 15.44 4.03
C TRP A 145 -9.09 14.54 3.67
N ALA A 146 -9.39 13.29 3.31
CA ALA A 146 -8.42 12.37 2.76
C ALA A 146 -8.51 12.41 1.23
N ILE A 147 -7.39 12.74 0.59
CA ILE A 147 -7.28 12.79 -0.87
C ILE A 147 -6.49 11.58 -1.33
N ILE A 148 -7.14 10.71 -2.11
CA ILE A 148 -6.49 9.57 -2.75
C ILE A 148 -6.35 9.88 -4.24
N THR A 149 -5.10 9.96 -4.72
CA THR A 149 -4.82 10.19 -6.14
C THR A 149 -4.53 8.86 -6.83
N LEU A 150 -5.28 8.53 -7.88
CA LEU A 150 -5.00 7.39 -8.77
C LEU A 150 -4.41 7.90 -10.09
N ARG A 151 -3.16 7.54 -10.41
CA ARG A 151 -2.48 7.96 -11.64
C ARG A 151 -1.96 6.75 -12.40
N GLY A 152 -2.75 6.28 -13.36
CA GLY A 152 -2.37 5.20 -14.27
C GLY A 152 -2.13 5.70 -15.69
N LYS A 153 -1.25 5.00 -16.41
CA LYS A 153 -1.10 5.16 -17.86
C LYS A 153 -2.42 4.75 -18.55
N TRP A 154 -2.90 5.55 -19.50
CA TRP A 154 -3.94 5.14 -20.46
C TRP A 154 -3.35 4.19 -21.50
#